data_AF-K0SQV6-F1
#
_entry.id   AF-K0SQV6-F1
#
_cell.length_a   1.000
_cell.length_b   1.000
_cell.length_c   1.000
_cell.angle_alpha   90.00
_cell.angle_beta   90.00
_cell.angle_gamma   90.00
#
_symmetry.space_group_name_H-M   'P 1'
#
loop_
_entity.id
_entity.type
_entity.pdbx_description
1 polymer ?
#
loop_
_entity_poly.entity_id
_entity_poly.type
_entity_poly.pdbx_seq_one_letter_code
_entity_poly.pdbx_strand_id
1 'polypeptide(L)'
;MKTSVESETRALMEDTCRIKDAYKVLQASMERETKALRDDVNSLKRENKALKWSLNRLASKVQEGWKYPVAILPDEYWQSKGYEDEAIDGLHVGFLEELKTAVSELEHGVCESVTVRFVNHDEDLVPHWNALFRSFRHINPYGAGVVLYLQSIELNEEVMRQVCYHVRHKNIRTVHFTNNEFIDMRGMRGMRGAISELGNALKSPKLKCLTWSENPIHNTEDMTLFTQVLSQSEALDKL
;
A
#
# COMPACT_ATOMS: atom_id res chain seq x y z
N MET A 1 -45.66 -12.05 -64.11
CA MET A 1 -45.57 -10.71 -63.49
C MET A 1 -45.90 -10.75 -62.00
N LYS A 2 -47.06 -11.26 -61.57
CA LYS A 2 -47.47 -11.32 -60.15
C LYS A 2 -46.48 -12.05 -59.22
N THR A 3 -45.92 -13.18 -59.67
CA THR A 3 -44.92 -13.97 -58.93
C THR A 3 -43.56 -13.28 -58.78
N SER A 4 -43.17 -12.39 -59.71
CA SER A 4 -41.91 -11.63 -59.63
C SER A 4 -41.97 -10.58 -58.52
N VAL A 5 -43.10 -9.87 -58.42
CA VAL A 5 -43.31 -8.81 -57.42
C VAL A 5 -43.34 -9.37 -56.00
N GLU A 6 -43.91 -10.57 -55.81
CA GLU A 6 -43.93 -11.27 -54.53
C GLU A 6 -42.53 -11.75 -54.09
N SER A 7 -41.68 -12.19 -55.03
CA SER A 7 -40.30 -12.54 -54.71
C SER A 7 -39.44 -11.32 -54.36
N GLU A 8 -39.62 -10.20 -55.07
CA GLU A 8 -38.89 -8.95 -54.82
C GLU A 8 -39.26 -8.33 -53.47
N THR A 9 -40.56 -8.30 -53.13
CA THR A 9 -41.01 -7.81 -51.82
C THR A 9 -40.49 -8.65 -50.65
N ARG A 10 -40.39 -9.98 -50.81
CA ARG A 10 -39.78 -10.85 -49.78
C ARG A 10 -38.29 -10.56 -49.61
N ALA A 11 -37.55 -10.41 -50.70
CA ALA A 11 -36.12 -10.06 -50.67
C ALA A 11 -35.88 -8.72 -49.95
N LEU A 12 -36.69 -7.70 -50.25
CA LEU A 12 -36.61 -6.38 -49.59
C LEU A 12 -36.90 -6.46 -48.08
N MET A 13 -37.85 -7.31 -47.65
CA MET A 13 -38.11 -7.51 -46.23
C MET A 13 -36.92 -8.18 -45.51
N GLU A 14 -36.32 -9.19 -46.15
CA GLU A 14 -35.13 -9.86 -45.59
C GLU A 14 -33.95 -8.90 -45.45
N ASP A 15 -33.69 -8.06 -46.46
CA ASP A 15 -32.64 -7.06 -46.41
C ASP A 15 -32.91 -5.99 -45.35
N THR A 16 -34.17 -5.56 -45.20
CA THR A 16 -34.57 -4.64 -44.13
C THR A 16 -34.31 -5.22 -42.74
N CYS A 17 -34.62 -6.51 -42.54
CA CYS A 17 -34.32 -7.21 -41.29
C CYS A 17 -32.80 -7.28 -41.04
N ARG A 18 -32.00 -7.63 -42.06
CA ARG A 18 -30.53 -7.67 -41.96
C ARG A 18 -29.93 -6.32 -41.59
N ILE A 19 -30.40 -5.25 -42.23
CA ILE A 19 -29.94 -3.89 -41.94
C ILE A 19 -30.32 -3.50 -40.50
N LYS A 20 -31.55 -3.80 -40.07
CA LYS A 20 -32.01 -3.51 -38.71
C LYS A 20 -31.16 -4.24 -37.65
N ASP A 21 -30.82 -5.50 -37.90
CA ASP A 21 -30.00 -6.26 -36.97
C ASP A 21 -28.53 -5.81 -36.99
N ALA A 22 -27.96 -5.51 -38.16
CA ALA A 22 -26.65 -4.89 -38.27
C ALA A 22 -26.58 -3.54 -37.52
N TYR A 23 -27.63 -2.72 -37.63
CA TYR A 23 -27.72 -1.44 -36.91
C TYR A 23 -27.73 -1.65 -35.39
N LYS A 24 -28.49 -2.63 -34.85
CA LYS A 24 -28.47 -2.93 -33.41
C LYS A 24 -27.08 -3.38 -32.94
N VAL A 25 -26.41 -4.22 -33.74
CA VAL A 25 -25.06 -4.70 -33.42
C VAL A 25 -24.07 -3.52 -33.40
N LEU A 26 -24.12 -2.65 -34.40
CA LEU A 26 -23.30 -1.44 -34.47
C LEU A 26 -23.57 -0.50 -33.29
N GLN A 27 -24.84 -0.27 -32.95
CA GLN A 27 -25.23 0.55 -31.80
C GLN A 27 -24.66 -0.01 -30.49
N ALA A 28 -24.82 -1.32 -30.26
CA ALA A 28 -24.29 -1.98 -29.06
C ALA A 28 -22.75 -1.98 -29.00
N SER A 29 -22.07 -2.03 -30.15
CA SER A 29 -20.60 -1.87 -30.22
C SER A 29 -20.20 -0.45 -29.85
N MET A 30 -20.84 0.55 -30.45
CA MET A 30 -20.55 1.96 -30.23
C MET A 30 -20.80 2.38 -28.77
N GLU A 31 -21.87 1.87 -28.13
CA GLU A 31 -22.14 2.09 -26.70
C GLU A 31 -21.05 1.49 -25.81
N ARG A 32 -20.56 0.29 -26.13
CA ARG A 32 -19.44 -0.35 -25.41
C ARG A 32 -18.14 0.41 -25.57
N GLU A 33 -17.80 0.83 -26.80
CA GLU A 33 -16.61 1.63 -27.09
C GLU A 33 -16.66 2.99 -26.39
N THR A 34 -17.81 3.68 -26.43
CA THR A 34 -18.00 4.96 -25.74
C THR A 34 -17.82 4.82 -24.23
N LYS A 35 -18.29 3.71 -23.64
CA LYS A 35 -18.09 3.41 -22.22
C LYS A 35 -16.61 3.16 -21.90
N ALA A 36 -15.93 2.32 -22.68
CA ALA A 36 -14.50 2.04 -22.50
C ALA A 36 -13.65 3.33 -22.60
N LEU A 37 -13.87 4.15 -23.63
CA LEU A 37 -13.18 5.43 -23.79
C LEU A 37 -13.43 6.39 -22.62
N ARG A 38 -14.66 6.42 -22.09
CA ARG A 38 -14.99 7.24 -20.92
C ARG A 38 -14.23 6.78 -19.68
N ASP A 39 -14.15 5.47 -19.47
CA ASP A 39 -13.44 4.88 -18.35
C ASP A 39 -11.92 5.16 -18.46
N ASP A 40 -11.34 5.02 -19.66
CA ASP A 40 -9.93 5.35 -19.94
C ASP A 40 -9.62 6.82 -19.68
N VAL A 41 -10.46 7.75 -20.19
CA VAL A 41 -10.30 9.19 -19.93
C VAL A 41 -10.37 9.50 -18.44
N ASN A 42 -11.23 8.82 -17.69
CA ASN A 42 -11.32 8.99 -16.24
C ASN A 42 -10.09 8.44 -15.51
N SER A 43 -9.52 7.31 -15.96
CA SER A 43 -8.26 6.78 -15.42
C SER A 43 -7.11 7.76 -15.64
N LEU A 44 -6.92 8.22 -16.89
CA LEU A 44 -5.88 9.17 -17.26
C LEU A 44 -5.98 10.48 -16.48
N LYS A 45 -7.19 10.98 -16.23
CA LYS A 45 -7.41 12.16 -15.38
C LYS A 45 -6.92 11.96 -13.94
N ARG A 46 -7.13 10.78 -13.36
CA ARG A 46 -6.65 10.45 -12.00
C ARG A 46 -5.12 10.34 -11.98
N GLU A 47 -4.53 9.64 -12.93
CA GLU A 47 -3.08 9.52 -13.07
C GLU A 47 -2.40 10.88 -13.25
N ASN A 48 -2.93 11.73 -14.12
CA ASN A 48 -2.41 13.08 -14.33
C ASN A 48 -2.46 13.91 -13.03
N LYS A 49 -3.56 13.79 -12.26
CA LYS A 49 -3.66 14.45 -10.95
C LYS A 49 -2.61 13.93 -9.96
N ALA A 50 -2.36 12.62 -9.93
CA ALA A 50 -1.34 12.02 -9.09
C ALA A 50 0.08 12.46 -9.49
N LEU A 51 0.39 12.47 -10.78
CA LEU A 51 1.68 12.93 -11.31
C LEU A 51 1.91 14.41 -11.01
N LYS A 52 0.91 15.27 -11.27
CA LYS A 52 1.01 16.70 -10.96
C LYS A 52 1.25 16.96 -9.47
N TRP A 53 0.60 16.20 -8.60
CA TRP A 53 0.83 16.28 -7.15
C TRP A 53 2.28 15.93 -6.79
N SER A 54 2.79 14.81 -7.32
CA SER A 54 4.15 14.32 -7.04
C SER A 54 5.21 15.28 -7.58
N LEU A 55 5.03 15.78 -8.81
CA LEU A 55 5.95 16.73 -9.44
C LEU A 55 6.07 18.04 -8.64
N ASN A 56 4.94 18.60 -8.19
CA ASN A 56 4.94 19.79 -7.35
C ASN A 56 5.68 19.55 -6.02
N ARG A 57 5.52 18.36 -5.43
CA ARG A 57 6.17 18.00 -4.18
C ARG A 57 7.68 17.82 -4.35
N LEU A 58 8.09 17.07 -5.37
CA LEU A 58 9.48 16.88 -5.76
C LEU A 58 10.16 18.23 -6.00
N ALA A 59 9.54 19.11 -6.79
CA ALA A 59 10.07 20.45 -7.05
C ALA A 59 10.25 21.27 -5.76
N SER A 60 9.26 21.26 -4.86
CA SER A 60 9.36 21.94 -3.56
C SER A 60 10.54 21.43 -2.73
N LYS A 61 10.75 20.12 -2.65
CA LYS A 61 11.82 19.53 -1.84
C LYS A 61 13.22 19.70 -2.41
N VAL A 62 13.35 19.65 -3.73
CA VAL A 62 14.61 19.98 -4.41
C VAL A 62 14.98 21.45 -4.14
N GLN A 63 14.01 22.36 -4.18
CA GLN A 63 14.24 23.78 -3.87
C GLN A 63 14.60 24.02 -2.40
N GLU A 64 13.99 23.28 -1.47
CA GLU A 64 14.31 23.35 -0.04
C GLU A 64 15.69 22.78 0.32
N GLY A 65 16.35 22.07 -0.61
CA GLY A 65 17.63 21.40 -0.35
C GLY A 65 17.49 20.32 0.72
N TRP A 66 16.44 19.48 0.60
CA TRP A 66 16.07 18.51 1.61
C TRP A 66 17.23 17.61 2.06
N LYS A 67 17.30 17.35 3.36
CA LYS A 67 18.25 16.43 4.00
C LYS A 67 17.51 15.54 5.00
N TYR A 68 18.05 14.35 5.23
CA TYR A 68 17.54 13.45 6.24
C TYR A 68 17.62 14.10 7.63
N PRO A 69 16.53 14.10 8.44
CA PRO A 69 16.43 14.94 9.63
C PRO A 69 17.03 14.32 10.90
N VAL A 70 17.51 13.08 10.86
CA VAL A 70 18.03 12.35 12.03
C VAL A 70 19.50 12.03 11.80
N ALA A 71 20.33 12.26 12.82
CA ALA A 71 21.74 11.89 12.77
C ALA A 71 21.87 10.35 12.78
N ILE A 72 22.75 9.82 11.92
CA ILE A 72 23.14 8.41 11.97
C ILE A 72 24.32 8.32 12.92
N LEU A 73 24.19 7.49 13.96
CA LEU A 73 25.24 7.24 14.93
C LEU A 73 26.30 6.30 14.33
N PRO A 74 27.59 6.48 14.66
CA PRO A 74 28.67 5.69 14.09
C PRO A 74 28.76 4.29 14.73
N ASP A 75 29.45 3.38 14.07
CA ASP A 75 29.59 1.98 14.50
C ASP A 75 30.13 1.86 15.93
N GLU A 76 31.10 2.70 16.33
CA GLU A 76 31.68 2.66 17.69
C GLU A 76 30.63 2.91 18.77
N TYR A 77 29.59 3.70 18.47
CA TYR A 77 28.47 3.90 19.38
C TYR A 77 27.69 2.59 19.59
N TRP A 78 27.32 1.92 18.50
CA TRP A 78 26.55 0.68 18.54
C TRP A 78 27.34 -0.47 19.17
N GLN A 79 28.65 -0.56 18.88
CA GLN A 79 29.56 -1.49 19.55
C GLN A 79 29.58 -1.24 21.06
N SER A 80 29.64 0.02 21.50
CA SER A 80 29.61 0.35 22.93
C SER A 80 28.30 -0.03 23.62
N LYS A 81 27.20 -0.14 22.85
CA LYS A 81 25.90 -0.65 23.31
C LYS A 81 25.78 -2.18 23.28
N GLY A 82 26.80 -2.88 22.81
CA GLY A 82 26.85 -4.34 22.76
C GLY A 82 26.31 -4.95 21.47
N TYR A 83 26.16 -4.16 20.39
CA TYR A 83 25.90 -4.71 19.07
C TYR A 83 27.19 -5.32 18.51
N GLU A 84 27.10 -6.55 18.00
CA GLU A 84 28.19 -7.19 17.26
C GLU A 84 28.25 -6.62 15.83
N ASP A 85 29.42 -6.71 15.19
CA ASP A 85 29.66 -6.09 13.87
C ASP A 85 28.62 -6.53 12.81
N GLU A 86 28.22 -7.81 12.80
CA GLU A 86 27.17 -8.30 11.88
C GLU A 86 25.79 -7.65 12.14
N ALA A 87 25.47 -7.38 13.41
CA ALA A 87 24.23 -6.70 13.78
C ALA A 87 24.26 -5.21 13.42
N ILE A 88 25.44 -4.58 13.51
CA ILE A 88 25.68 -3.20 13.07
C ILE A 88 25.53 -3.10 11.55
N ASP A 89 26.12 -4.01 10.78
CA ASP A 89 25.94 -4.08 9.33
C ASP A 89 24.45 -4.22 8.97
N GLY A 90 23.73 -5.10 9.65
CA GLY A 90 22.29 -5.27 9.51
C GLY A 90 21.51 -3.98 9.80
N LEU A 91 21.85 -3.28 10.89
CA LEU A 91 21.24 -2.00 11.26
C LEU A 91 21.50 -0.91 10.21
N HIS A 92 22.73 -0.77 9.72
CA HIS A 92 23.08 0.26 8.76
C HIS A 92 22.43 0.02 7.39
N VAL A 93 22.57 -1.19 6.86
CA VAL A 93 22.09 -1.53 5.51
C VAL A 93 20.59 -1.79 5.51
N GLY A 94 20.12 -2.64 6.43
CA GLY A 94 18.74 -3.12 6.46
C GLY A 94 17.73 -2.14 7.04
N PHE A 95 18.16 -1.30 8.00
CA PHE A 95 17.27 -0.38 8.67
C PHE A 95 17.53 1.09 8.30
N LEU A 96 18.73 1.61 8.58
CA LEU A 96 18.99 3.05 8.48
C LEU A 96 18.98 3.57 7.03
N GLU A 97 19.65 2.89 6.11
CA GLU A 97 19.65 3.31 4.69
C GLU A 97 18.30 3.05 4.00
N GLU A 98 17.62 1.93 4.28
CA GLU A 98 16.26 1.68 3.76
C GLU A 98 15.28 2.74 4.28
N LEU A 99 15.29 3.05 5.58
CA LEU A 99 14.39 4.03 6.18
C LEU A 99 14.69 5.45 5.70
N LYS A 100 15.97 5.82 5.58
CA LYS A 100 16.40 7.11 5.00
C LYS A 100 15.94 7.27 3.55
N THR A 101 16.05 6.21 2.76
CA THR A 101 15.55 6.18 1.38
C THR A 101 14.04 6.34 1.34
N ALA A 102 13.30 5.54 2.12
CA ALA A 102 11.85 5.63 2.20
C ALA A 102 11.36 7.01 2.66
N VAL A 103 11.98 7.58 3.70
CA VAL A 103 11.70 8.94 4.19
C VAL A 103 11.95 9.98 3.10
N SER A 104 13.06 9.86 2.36
CA SER A 104 13.35 10.75 1.23
C SER A 104 12.26 10.65 0.16
N GLU A 105 11.96 9.45 -0.32
CA GLU A 105 10.96 9.27 -1.38
C GLU A 105 9.57 9.74 -0.96
N LEU A 106 9.18 9.53 0.30
CA LEU A 106 7.92 10.01 0.86
C LEU A 106 7.90 11.53 0.90
N GLU A 107 8.95 12.17 1.41
CA GLU A 107 9.05 13.63 1.47
C GLU A 107 9.00 14.27 0.07
N HIS A 108 9.58 13.61 -0.94
CA HIS A 108 9.52 14.02 -2.35
C HIS A 108 8.20 13.63 -3.05
N GLY A 109 7.36 12.81 -2.42
CA GLY A 109 6.07 12.39 -2.95
C GLY A 109 6.13 11.37 -4.09
N VAL A 110 7.24 10.65 -4.22
CA VAL A 110 7.52 9.67 -5.29
C VAL A 110 7.60 8.23 -4.78
N CYS A 111 7.36 8.01 -3.49
CA CYS A 111 7.46 6.68 -2.87
C CYS A 111 6.35 5.74 -3.36
N GLU A 112 6.75 4.58 -3.87
CA GLU A 112 5.86 3.47 -4.22
C GLU A 112 5.81 2.40 -3.13
N SER A 113 6.94 2.21 -2.43
CA SER A 113 7.09 1.22 -1.38
C SER A 113 7.98 1.71 -0.24
N VAL A 114 7.61 1.36 0.97
CA VAL A 114 8.39 1.57 2.19
C VAL A 114 8.80 0.19 2.69
N THR A 115 10.10 -0.04 2.78
CA THR A 115 10.67 -1.27 3.30
C THR A 115 11.48 -0.94 4.55
N VAL A 116 11.28 -1.72 5.61
CA VAL A 116 12.04 -1.61 6.85
C VAL A 116 12.40 -3.01 7.32
N ARG A 117 13.70 -3.26 7.52
CA ARG A 117 14.20 -4.59 7.85
C ARG A 117 15.26 -4.61 8.95
N PHE A 118 15.47 -5.81 9.52
CA PHE A 118 16.64 -6.19 10.32
C PHE A 118 16.92 -5.25 11.49
N VAL A 119 15.93 -5.04 12.36
CA VAL A 119 16.09 -4.16 13.51
C VAL A 119 15.42 -4.71 14.76
N ASN A 120 16.18 -4.75 15.86
CA ASN A 120 15.63 -5.01 17.18
C ASN A 120 15.07 -3.72 17.78
N HIS A 121 14.27 -3.81 18.85
CA HIS A 121 13.80 -2.61 19.51
C HIS A 121 14.95 -1.90 20.24
N ASP A 122 15.19 -0.64 19.90
CA ASP A 122 16.10 0.25 20.62
C ASP A 122 15.50 1.65 20.69
N GLU A 123 15.57 2.28 21.86
CA GLU A 123 15.06 3.64 22.10
C GLU A 123 15.78 4.68 21.22
N ASP A 124 17.06 4.47 20.91
CA ASP A 124 17.83 5.38 20.05
C ASP A 124 17.37 5.34 18.59
N LEU A 125 16.56 4.34 18.21
CA LEU A 125 15.99 4.21 16.87
C LEU A 125 14.61 4.87 16.75
N VAL A 126 14.00 5.28 17.86
CA VAL A 126 12.69 5.97 17.89
C VAL A 126 12.68 7.26 17.05
N PRO A 127 13.73 8.11 17.05
CA PRO A 127 13.78 9.28 16.17
C PRO A 127 13.66 8.93 14.68
N HIS A 128 14.23 7.80 14.24
CA HIS A 128 14.14 7.32 12.86
C HIS A 128 12.70 6.88 12.53
N TRP A 129 12.06 6.11 13.40
CA TRP A 129 10.63 5.76 13.27
C TRP A 129 9.74 7.01 13.20
N ASN A 130 9.98 8.00 14.05
CA ASN A 130 9.24 9.27 14.04
C ASN A 130 9.42 10.04 12.72
N ALA A 131 10.62 10.02 12.14
CA ALA A 131 10.86 10.61 10.83
C ALA A 131 10.04 9.91 9.73
N LEU A 132 9.95 8.58 9.78
CA LEU A 132 9.12 7.79 8.87
C LEU A 132 7.63 8.14 9.01
N PHE A 133 7.08 8.07 10.22
CA PHE A 133 5.66 8.36 10.47
C PHE A 133 5.27 9.79 10.09
N ARG A 134 6.16 10.76 10.38
CA ARG A 134 5.97 12.13 9.91
C ARG A 134 5.91 12.20 8.39
N SER A 135 6.74 11.43 7.69
CA SER A 135 6.81 11.43 6.22
C SER A 135 5.58 10.79 5.57
N PHE A 136 4.85 9.92 6.26
CA PHE A 136 3.57 9.36 5.75
C PHE A 136 2.48 10.41 5.49
N ARG A 137 2.61 11.64 6.01
CA ARG A 137 1.74 12.76 5.63
C ARG A 137 1.91 13.18 4.15
N HIS A 138 2.96 12.72 3.50
CA HIS A 138 3.32 12.99 2.10
C HIS A 138 3.11 11.79 1.18
N ILE A 139 2.33 10.80 1.63
CA ILE A 139 1.82 9.77 0.73
C ILE A 139 0.82 10.42 -0.25
N ASN A 140 1.01 10.18 -1.55
CA ASN A 140 0.16 10.72 -2.60
C ASN A 140 -1.30 10.24 -2.43
N PRO A 141 -2.26 11.13 -2.17
CA PRO A 141 -3.65 10.75 -1.94
C PRO A 141 -4.40 10.37 -3.22
N TYR A 142 -3.83 10.66 -4.40
CA TYR A 142 -4.43 10.38 -5.71
C TYR A 142 -3.74 9.23 -6.46
N GLY A 143 -2.60 8.76 -5.96
CA GLY A 143 -1.83 7.66 -6.55
C GLY A 143 -2.43 6.28 -6.27
N ALA A 144 -1.80 5.24 -6.80
CA ALA A 144 -2.19 3.85 -6.61
C ALA A 144 -2.13 3.39 -5.14
N GLY A 145 -1.34 4.08 -4.32
CA GLY A 145 -1.11 3.78 -2.91
C GLY A 145 0.22 3.08 -2.67
N VAL A 146 0.75 3.25 -1.46
CA VAL A 146 2.07 2.76 -1.05
C VAL A 146 1.97 1.34 -0.54
N VAL A 147 3.02 0.54 -0.81
CA VAL A 147 3.22 -0.78 -0.21
C VAL A 147 4.13 -0.65 1.01
N LEU A 148 3.74 -1.21 2.15
CA LEU A 148 4.53 -1.21 3.37
C LEU A 148 5.04 -2.63 3.66
N TYR A 149 6.36 -2.81 3.69
CA TYR A 149 7.05 -4.05 4.04
C TYR A 149 7.78 -3.89 5.36
N LEU A 150 7.39 -4.70 6.35
CA LEU A 150 8.02 -4.79 7.66
C LEU A 150 8.51 -6.22 7.85
N GLN A 151 9.82 -6.42 7.87
CA GLN A 151 10.39 -7.76 7.85
C GLN A 151 11.58 -7.94 8.80
N SER A 152 11.60 -9.02 9.58
CA SER A 152 12.72 -9.30 10.49
C SER A 152 12.98 -8.14 11.45
N ILE A 153 11.90 -7.60 12.01
CA ILE A 153 11.94 -6.51 12.97
C ILE A 153 11.26 -6.88 14.28
N GLU A 154 11.75 -6.32 15.38
CA GLU A 154 11.07 -6.35 16.67
C GLU A 154 10.20 -5.08 16.82
N LEU A 155 8.89 -5.27 16.82
CA LEU A 155 7.89 -4.21 16.91
C LEU A 155 7.35 -4.13 18.34
N ASN A 156 7.57 -2.98 18.97
CA ASN A 156 6.84 -2.66 20.19
C ASN A 156 5.42 -2.16 19.89
N GLU A 157 4.59 -2.15 20.92
CA GLU A 157 3.19 -1.75 20.83
C GLU A 157 3.01 -0.30 20.30
N GLU A 158 3.90 0.63 20.65
CA GLU A 158 3.83 2.01 20.17
C GLU A 158 4.05 2.12 18.66
N VAL A 159 5.14 1.52 18.16
CA VAL A 159 5.49 1.52 16.73
C VAL A 159 4.38 0.82 15.95
N MET A 160 3.89 -0.32 16.44
CA MET A 160 2.78 -1.03 15.80
C MET A 160 1.50 -0.20 15.74
N ARG A 161 1.15 0.50 16.83
CA ARG A 161 0.00 1.41 16.86
C ARG A 161 0.15 2.54 15.85
N GLN A 162 1.33 3.15 15.72
CA GLN A 162 1.58 4.19 14.72
C GLN A 162 1.48 3.63 13.29
N VAL A 163 2.06 2.46 13.02
CA VAL A 163 1.94 1.76 11.73
C VAL A 163 0.46 1.56 11.38
N CYS A 164 -0.31 0.94 12.27
CA CYS A 164 -1.73 0.66 12.07
C CYS A 164 -2.57 1.93 11.90
N TYR A 165 -2.29 2.99 12.67
CA TYR A 165 -2.91 4.29 12.51
C TYR A 165 -2.71 4.84 11.10
N HIS A 166 -1.48 4.78 10.58
CA HIS A 166 -1.19 5.27 9.24
C HIS A 166 -1.79 4.40 8.14
N VAL A 167 -1.78 3.07 8.28
CA VAL A 167 -2.47 2.15 7.36
C VAL A 167 -3.96 2.47 7.28
N ARG A 168 -4.58 2.81 8.42
CA ARG A 168 -6.00 3.18 8.47
C ARG A 168 -6.33 4.47 7.73
N HIS A 169 -5.43 5.46 7.78
CA HIS A 169 -5.75 6.84 7.40
C HIS A 169 -5.03 7.33 6.14
N LYS A 170 -3.95 6.69 5.71
CA LYS A 170 -3.16 7.07 4.54
C LYS A 170 -3.45 6.16 3.34
N ASN A 171 -2.97 6.55 2.17
CA ASN A 171 -3.14 5.76 0.95
C ASN A 171 -2.12 4.63 0.91
N ILE A 172 -2.22 3.70 1.86
CA ILE A 172 -1.42 2.47 1.93
C ILE A 172 -2.31 1.35 1.42
N ARG A 173 -1.90 0.73 0.32
CA ARG A 173 -2.69 -0.27 -0.41
C ARG A 173 -2.37 -1.69 0.03
N THR A 174 -1.14 -1.92 0.47
CA THR A 174 -0.66 -3.25 0.84
C THR A 174 0.24 -3.16 2.05
N VAL A 175 0.11 -4.10 2.97
CA VAL A 175 0.99 -4.23 4.14
C VAL A 175 1.49 -5.66 4.25
N HIS A 176 2.79 -5.83 4.45
CA HIS A 176 3.42 -7.12 4.69
C HIS A 176 4.11 -7.09 6.05
N PHE A 177 3.73 -8.02 6.91
CA PHE A 177 4.44 -8.37 8.13
C PHE A 177 5.07 -9.75 7.92
N THR A 178 6.39 -9.82 7.90
CA THR A 178 7.12 -11.08 7.65
C THR A 178 8.21 -11.31 8.68
N ASN A 179 8.16 -12.42 9.41
CA ASN A 179 9.21 -12.80 10.36
C ASN A 179 9.49 -11.70 11.41
N ASN A 180 8.43 -11.12 11.98
CA ASN A 180 8.56 -10.07 13.00
C ASN A 180 8.30 -10.61 14.41
N GLU A 181 8.99 -10.04 15.39
CA GLU A 181 8.71 -10.24 16.80
C GLU A 181 7.85 -9.08 17.34
N PHE A 182 6.92 -9.39 18.25
CA PHE A 182 6.03 -8.39 18.85
C PHE A 182 6.20 -8.37 20.37
N ILE A 183 6.52 -7.20 20.91
CA ILE A 183 6.75 -6.98 22.34
C ILE A 183 5.72 -5.99 22.92
N ASP A 184 5.26 -6.25 24.15
CA ASP A 184 4.38 -5.35 24.89
C ASP A 184 5.14 -4.15 25.48
N MET A 185 4.43 -3.20 26.08
CA MET A 185 5.05 -2.02 26.72
C MET A 185 6.01 -2.33 27.88
N ARG A 186 6.07 -3.58 28.36
CA ARG A 186 7.02 -4.04 29.39
C ARG A 186 8.19 -4.81 28.78
N GLY A 187 8.31 -4.86 27.46
CA GLY A 187 9.33 -5.64 26.75
C GLY A 187 9.09 -7.15 26.82
N MET A 188 7.89 -7.59 27.23
CA MET A 188 7.55 -9.01 27.24
C MET A 188 6.97 -9.39 25.88
N ARG A 189 7.31 -10.58 25.38
CA ARG A 189 6.71 -11.12 24.16
C ARG A 189 5.19 -11.14 24.31
N GLY A 190 4.50 -10.43 23.41
CA GLY A 190 3.07 -10.22 23.50
C GLY A 190 2.55 -9.55 22.24
N MET A 191 1.68 -10.24 21.51
CA MET A 191 1.15 -9.76 20.24
C MET A 191 -0.30 -9.29 20.32
N ARG A 192 -0.95 -9.42 21.48
CA ARG A 192 -2.36 -9.10 21.66
C ARG A 192 -2.70 -7.64 21.29
N GLY A 193 -1.85 -6.70 21.72
CA GLY A 193 -1.98 -5.29 21.34
C GLY A 193 -1.81 -5.08 19.84
N ALA A 194 -0.80 -5.71 19.24
CA ALA A 194 -0.55 -5.65 17.80
C ALA A 194 -1.74 -6.19 16.97
N ILE A 195 -2.32 -7.31 17.37
CA ILE A 195 -3.52 -7.88 16.73
C ILE A 195 -4.72 -6.93 16.85
N SER A 196 -4.90 -6.31 18.03
CA SER A 196 -5.99 -5.36 18.24
C SER A 196 -5.87 -4.13 17.34
N GLU A 197 -4.65 -3.58 17.21
CA GLU A 197 -4.38 -2.46 16.32
C GLU A 197 -4.49 -2.83 14.84
N LEU A 198 -4.07 -4.04 14.47
CA LEU A 198 -4.29 -4.57 13.12
C LEU A 198 -5.78 -4.58 12.78
N GLY A 199 -6.65 -5.01 13.69
CA GLY A 199 -8.10 -4.97 13.49
C GLY A 199 -8.67 -3.56 13.26
N ASN A 200 -8.01 -2.52 13.78
CA ASN A 200 -8.35 -1.14 13.45
C ASN A 200 -7.85 -0.71 12.07
N ALA A 201 -6.64 -1.15 11.68
CA ALA A 201 -6.06 -0.87 10.37
C ALA A 201 -6.86 -1.51 9.23
N LEU A 202 -7.38 -2.73 9.43
CA LEU A 202 -8.19 -3.47 8.45
C LEU A 202 -9.52 -2.78 8.09
N LYS A 203 -9.96 -1.79 8.88
CA LYS A 203 -11.13 -0.95 8.55
C LYS A 203 -10.84 0.08 7.44
N SER A 204 -9.60 0.15 6.94
CA SER A 204 -9.22 1.06 5.86
C SER A 204 -9.83 0.61 4.53
N PRO A 205 -10.64 1.45 3.85
CA PRO A 205 -11.15 1.12 2.52
C PRO A 205 -10.05 1.14 1.43
N LYS A 206 -8.85 1.66 1.77
CA LYS A 206 -7.71 1.77 0.86
C LYS A 206 -6.77 0.57 0.93
N LEU A 207 -6.78 -0.16 2.05
CA LEU A 207 -5.98 -1.36 2.22
C LEU A 207 -6.63 -2.50 1.43
N LYS A 208 -5.89 -3.05 0.46
CA LYS A 208 -6.34 -4.11 -0.44
C LYS A 208 -5.74 -5.46 -0.13
N CYS A 209 -4.50 -5.47 0.38
CA CYS A 209 -3.81 -6.71 0.69
C CYS A 209 -3.08 -6.62 2.03
N LEU A 210 -3.23 -7.66 2.83
CA LEU A 210 -2.44 -7.91 4.02
C LEU A 210 -1.66 -9.20 3.80
N THR A 211 -0.39 -9.22 4.14
CA THR A 211 0.37 -10.47 4.31
C THR A 211 0.85 -10.56 5.75
N TRP A 212 0.57 -11.70 6.38
CA TRP A 212 1.06 -12.03 7.71
C TRP A 212 1.73 -13.40 7.63
N SER A 213 3.06 -13.42 7.49
CA SER A 213 3.84 -14.65 7.29
C SER A 213 4.95 -14.75 8.31
N GLU A 214 5.23 -15.95 8.81
CA GLU A 214 6.38 -16.22 9.67
C GLU A 214 6.42 -15.39 10.97
N ASN A 215 5.31 -14.76 11.36
CA ASN A 215 5.20 -14.06 12.64
C ASN A 215 4.63 -15.04 13.69
N PRO A 216 5.42 -15.47 14.68
CA PRO A 216 5.00 -16.51 15.61
C PRO A 216 3.85 -16.04 16.52
N ILE A 217 2.81 -16.86 16.62
CA ILE A 217 1.69 -16.70 17.55
C ILE A 217 1.80 -17.78 18.61
N HIS A 218 2.25 -17.42 19.81
CA HIS A 218 2.68 -18.39 20.81
C HIS A 218 1.55 -18.99 21.67
N ASN A 219 0.34 -18.40 21.65
CA ASN A 219 -0.78 -18.88 22.47
C ASN A 219 -2.09 -18.93 21.67
N THR A 220 -3.00 -19.78 22.15
CA THR A 220 -4.27 -20.09 21.48
C THR A 220 -5.24 -18.90 21.54
N GLU A 221 -5.19 -18.10 22.60
CA GLU A 221 -6.04 -16.93 22.79
C GLU A 221 -5.75 -15.85 21.74
N ASP A 222 -4.47 -15.55 21.50
CA ASP A 222 -4.03 -14.59 20.48
C ASP A 222 -4.30 -15.13 19.08
N MET A 223 -4.13 -16.43 18.84
CA MET A 223 -4.51 -17.06 17.56
C MET A 223 -6.01 -16.94 17.28
N THR A 224 -6.83 -17.14 18.31
CA THR A 224 -8.30 -16.98 18.23
C THR A 224 -8.65 -15.52 17.93
N LEU A 225 -8.03 -14.57 18.64
CA LEU A 225 -8.24 -13.15 18.40
C LEU A 225 -7.81 -12.74 16.99
N PHE A 226 -6.66 -13.23 16.51
CA PHE A 226 -6.16 -12.96 15.17
C PHE A 226 -7.12 -13.47 14.09
N THR A 227 -7.58 -14.71 14.23
CA THR A 227 -8.57 -15.29 13.31
C THR A 227 -9.87 -14.49 13.31
N GLN A 228 -10.33 -14.06 14.49
CA GLN A 228 -11.51 -13.20 14.60
C GLN A 228 -11.33 -11.88 13.87
N VAL A 229 -10.20 -11.18 14.10
CA VAL A 229 -9.86 -9.92 13.43
C VAL A 229 -9.86 -10.06 11.91
N LEU A 230 -9.26 -11.13 11.38
CA LEU A 230 -9.22 -11.38 9.95
C LEU A 230 -10.60 -11.68 9.36
N SER A 231 -11.42 -12.48 10.06
CA SER A 231 -12.77 -12.84 9.59
C SER A 231 -13.75 -11.67 9.53
N GLN A 232 -13.49 -10.61 10.29
CA GLN A 232 -14.31 -9.39 10.32
C GLN A 232 -13.91 -8.37 9.25
N SER A 233 -12.83 -8.61 8.51
CA SER A 233 -12.30 -7.68 7.52
C SER A 233 -12.93 -7.89 6.15
N GLU A 234 -13.97 -7.12 5.84
CA GLU A 234 -14.61 -7.10 4.50
C GLU A 234 -13.80 -6.30 3.45
N ALA A 235 -12.77 -5.57 3.87
CA ALA A 235 -12.05 -4.61 3.02
C ALA A 235 -10.89 -5.21 2.19
N LEU A 236 -10.46 -6.44 2.51
CA LEU A 236 -9.31 -7.07 1.88
C LEU A 236 -9.72 -7.81 0.60
N ASP A 237 -9.07 -7.48 -0.51
CA ASP A 237 -9.19 -8.21 -1.77
C ASP A 237 -8.33 -9.50 -1.71
N LYS A 238 -7.25 -9.51 -0.91
CA LYS A 238 -6.33 -10.64 -0.74
C LYS A 238 -5.74 -10.70 0.68
N LEU A 239 -5.70 -11.90 1.26
CA LEU A 239 -5.01 -12.27 2.50
C LEU A 239 -3.94 -13.33 2.20
#